data_AF-A0A7S0X137-F1
#
_entry.id   AF-A0A7S0X137-F1
#
_cell.length_a   1.000
_cell.length_b   1.000
_cell.length_c   1.000
_cell.angle_alpha   90.00
_cell.angle_beta   90.00
_cell.angle_gamma   90.00
#
_symmetry.space_group_name_H-M   'P 1'
#
loop_
_entity.id
_entity.type
_entity.pdbx_description
1 polymer ?
#
loop_
_entity_poly.entity_id
_entity_poly.type
_entity_poly.pdbx_seq_one_letter_code
_entity_poly.pdbx_strand_id
1 'polypeptide(L)'
;GKRFILTPETPVSQRCISTKSTWCKDFHEQKPIAWKPAPRGSKECPKTEWGPCNGVGTCNADWGRCECPAGWAGPDCGKRHKRPCAANTRGCDEAGQEPLGHIDANGRDLNPMWGAATQSRCSGICDPDIAMCWCDSEKYGYIPAPNGSAPGTPPIRRGRPMTTPMCQTKTLKDGTKKHWGEQPYENIYGPNGWCVAEKPMWTCPCIIDGLDGETCDQVVESFCVNQCSGHGTCNLGFCMCDKGWYGHDCSRKVAGQPLEPSRIPAAKHLSQVVREPQAALEPPPAATRKRPLIYIYDLPAEFNTRMLQYRLHNDGCMYRKYNDANGTVPVNHNLYALEMYFHEVLSQSEHRTFNPEEADFFYVP
;
A
#
# COMPACT_ATOMS: atom_id res chain seq x y z
N GLY A 1 -38.99 13.80 6.52
CA GLY A 1 -38.70 14.44 5.23
C GLY A 1 -38.60 13.37 4.15
N LYS A 2 -39.09 13.63 2.93
CA LYS A 2 -38.96 12.69 1.80
C LYS A 2 -37.46 12.50 1.50
N ARG A 3 -36.98 11.25 1.54
CA ARG A 3 -35.65 10.90 1.02
C ARG A 3 -35.77 10.76 -0.49
N PHE A 4 -35.03 11.56 -1.23
CA PHE A 4 -34.93 11.41 -2.68
C PHE A 4 -33.63 10.66 -2.99
N ILE A 5 -33.73 9.53 -3.67
CA ILE A 5 -32.54 8.86 -4.23
C ILE A 5 -32.17 9.65 -5.47
N LEU A 6 -31.01 10.32 -5.44
CA LEU A 6 -30.49 11.02 -6.61
C LEU A 6 -29.81 10.00 -7.52
N THR A 7 -30.24 9.98 -8.78
CA THR A 7 -29.65 9.18 -9.86
C THR A 7 -29.15 10.11 -10.97
N PRO A 8 -28.34 9.63 -11.94
CA PRO A 8 -27.94 10.42 -13.10
C PRO A 8 -29.12 11.02 -13.90
N GLU A 9 -30.28 10.36 -13.89
CA GLU A 9 -31.52 10.74 -14.57
C GLU A 9 -32.38 11.73 -13.77
N THR A 10 -32.06 11.93 -12.50
CA THR A 10 -32.79 12.88 -11.64
C THR A 10 -32.63 14.31 -12.18
N PRO A 11 -33.72 15.13 -12.24
CA PRO A 11 -33.63 16.50 -12.70
C PRO A 11 -32.53 17.31 -12.01
N VAL A 12 -31.79 18.13 -12.76
CA VAL A 12 -30.68 18.94 -12.23
C VAL A 12 -31.14 19.83 -11.07
N SER A 13 -32.33 20.41 -11.16
CA SER A 13 -32.93 21.21 -10.08
C SER A 13 -33.05 20.45 -8.76
N GLN A 14 -33.30 19.14 -8.83
CA GLN A 14 -33.42 18.27 -7.67
C GLN A 14 -32.06 17.76 -7.19
N ARG A 15 -31.11 17.46 -8.11
CA ARG A 15 -29.73 17.11 -7.75
C ARG A 15 -28.98 18.26 -7.07
N CYS A 16 -29.26 19.50 -7.49
CA CYS A 16 -28.61 20.70 -6.98
C CYS A 16 -29.38 21.39 -5.84
N ILE A 17 -30.48 20.80 -5.34
CA ILE A 17 -31.41 21.46 -4.41
C ILE A 17 -30.76 21.94 -3.11
N SER A 18 -29.69 21.27 -2.66
CA SER A 18 -28.97 21.59 -1.42
C SER A 18 -27.70 22.40 -1.64
N THR A 19 -27.39 22.77 -2.90
CA THR A 19 -26.20 23.54 -3.22
C THR A 19 -26.49 25.04 -3.07
N LYS A 20 -25.50 25.79 -2.56
CA LYS A 20 -25.55 27.26 -2.57
C LYS A 20 -24.98 27.75 -3.91
N SER A 21 -25.62 28.75 -4.53
CA SER A 21 -25.26 29.33 -5.84
C SER A 21 -25.51 28.41 -7.05
N THR A 22 -25.03 28.82 -8.23
CA THR A 22 -25.33 28.17 -9.52
C THR A 22 -24.35 27.08 -9.92
N TRP A 23 -23.20 26.91 -9.23
CA TRP A 23 -22.11 26.04 -9.68
C TRP A 23 -22.54 24.61 -10.04
N CYS A 24 -23.48 24.02 -9.27
CA CYS A 24 -23.94 22.65 -9.52
C CYS A 24 -24.78 22.57 -10.80
N LYS A 25 -25.65 23.57 -11.01
CA LYS A 25 -26.45 23.69 -12.22
C LYS A 25 -25.54 23.93 -13.42
N ASP A 26 -24.61 24.88 -13.29
CA ASP A 26 -23.62 25.22 -14.32
C ASP A 26 -22.78 24.00 -14.71
N PHE A 27 -22.32 23.21 -13.74
CA PHE A 27 -21.62 21.95 -13.98
C PHE A 27 -22.47 20.93 -14.74
N HIS A 28 -23.74 20.76 -14.38
CA HIS A 28 -24.58 19.75 -15.04
C HIS A 28 -25.06 20.17 -16.42
N GLU A 29 -25.27 21.47 -16.66
CA GLU A 29 -25.79 22.05 -17.91
C GLU A 29 -24.68 22.54 -18.87
N GLN A 30 -23.42 22.46 -18.46
CA GLN A 30 -22.30 22.83 -19.32
C GLN A 30 -22.34 22.08 -20.67
N LYS A 31 -21.81 22.73 -21.70
CA LYS A 31 -21.57 22.08 -22.98
C LYS A 31 -20.45 21.02 -22.80
N PRO A 32 -20.73 19.73 -23.03
CA PRO A 32 -19.72 18.69 -22.87
C PRO A 32 -18.68 18.78 -24.00
N ILE A 33 -17.51 18.23 -23.75
CA ILE A 33 -16.41 18.12 -24.71
C ILE A 33 -16.32 16.69 -25.24
N ALA A 34 -15.77 16.52 -26.45
CA ALA A 34 -15.50 15.20 -27.00
C ALA A 34 -14.50 14.44 -26.12
N TRP A 35 -14.77 13.17 -25.84
CA TRP A 35 -13.86 12.32 -25.10
C TRP A 35 -12.92 11.60 -26.05
N LYS A 36 -11.64 11.97 -26.00
CA LYS A 36 -10.57 11.32 -26.77
C LYS A 36 -9.79 10.37 -25.86
N PRO A 37 -9.42 9.17 -26.34
CA PRO A 37 -8.45 8.33 -25.63
C PRO A 37 -7.16 9.12 -25.36
N ALA A 38 -6.61 8.94 -24.17
CA ALA A 38 -5.34 9.57 -23.82
C ALA A 38 -4.16 8.85 -24.48
N PRO A 39 -3.06 9.55 -24.79
CA PRO A 39 -1.83 8.90 -25.21
C PRO A 39 -1.33 7.93 -24.13
N ARG A 40 -0.85 6.76 -24.56
CA ARG A 40 -0.23 5.76 -23.70
C ARG A 40 1.30 5.84 -23.82
N GLY A 41 1.99 5.76 -22.69
CA GLY A 41 3.46 5.68 -22.64
C GLY A 41 4.01 4.41 -23.32
N SER A 42 5.20 4.52 -23.88
CA SER A 42 5.91 3.43 -24.59
C SER A 42 7.39 3.32 -24.21
N LYS A 43 7.86 4.14 -23.26
CA LYS A 43 9.28 4.14 -22.85
C LYS A 43 9.59 2.86 -22.09
N GLU A 44 10.74 2.27 -22.41
CA GLU A 44 11.27 1.14 -21.66
C GLU A 44 12.03 1.61 -20.42
N CYS A 45 12.02 0.79 -19.37
CA CYS A 45 12.83 1.01 -18.18
C CYS A 45 14.10 0.14 -18.19
N PRO A 46 15.11 0.51 -17.38
CA PRO A 46 16.26 -0.34 -17.12
C PRO A 46 15.87 -1.76 -16.72
N LYS A 47 16.69 -2.73 -17.14
CA LYS A 47 16.47 -4.16 -16.93
C LYS A 47 17.69 -4.79 -16.25
N THR A 48 17.45 -5.75 -15.37
CA THR A 48 18.46 -6.63 -14.80
C THR A 48 18.27 -8.04 -15.37
N GLU A 49 19.00 -9.03 -14.86
CA GLU A 49 18.74 -10.45 -15.17
C GLU A 49 17.31 -10.89 -14.81
N TRP A 50 16.67 -10.21 -13.85
CA TRP A 50 15.29 -10.44 -13.41
C TRP A 50 14.24 -9.66 -14.22
N GLY A 51 14.67 -8.94 -15.25
CA GLY A 51 13.80 -8.18 -16.16
C GLY A 51 13.71 -6.68 -15.80
N PRO A 52 12.73 -5.96 -16.38
CA PRO A 52 12.51 -4.54 -16.10
C PRO A 52 12.33 -4.26 -14.62
N CYS A 53 12.96 -3.20 -14.13
CA CYS A 53 12.86 -2.76 -12.74
C CYS A 53 13.18 -3.87 -11.72
N ASN A 54 14.19 -4.67 -12.07
CA ASN A 54 14.68 -5.79 -11.28
C ASN A 54 13.61 -6.86 -10.96
N GLY A 55 12.50 -6.87 -11.70
CA GLY A 55 11.37 -7.77 -11.45
C GLY A 55 10.54 -7.45 -10.20
N VAL A 56 10.91 -6.40 -9.46
CA VAL A 56 10.27 -6.02 -8.18
C VAL A 56 9.58 -4.66 -8.23
N GLY A 57 10.07 -3.76 -9.08
CA GLY A 57 9.48 -2.44 -9.29
C GLY A 57 8.50 -2.40 -10.46
N THR A 58 7.76 -1.29 -10.55
CA THR A 58 6.83 -1.02 -11.66
C THR A 58 7.51 -0.08 -12.65
N CYS A 59 7.52 -0.43 -13.94
CA CYS A 59 8.07 0.45 -14.98
C CYS A 59 7.06 1.52 -15.40
N ASN A 60 7.34 2.79 -15.13
CA ASN A 60 6.51 3.89 -15.61
C ASN A 60 6.82 4.20 -17.08
N ALA A 61 5.93 3.80 -17.99
CA ALA A 61 6.15 3.88 -19.42
C ALA A 61 6.01 5.28 -20.03
N ASP A 62 5.51 6.27 -19.29
CA ASP A 62 5.49 7.66 -19.73
C ASP A 62 6.89 8.31 -19.65
N TRP A 63 7.71 7.87 -18.68
CA TRP A 63 8.98 8.49 -18.34
C TRP A 63 10.18 7.55 -18.54
N GLY A 64 9.97 6.23 -18.55
CA GLY A 64 11.03 5.21 -18.63
C GLY A 64 11.79 5.02 -17.31
N ARG A 65 11.12 5.28 -16.18
CA ARG A 65 11.70 5.18 -14.82
C ARG A 65 11.05 4.05 -14.03
N CYS A 66 11.85 3.37 -13.23
CA CYS A 66 11.37 2.36 -12.30
C CYS A 66 10.88 2.96 -10.99
N GLU A 67 9.69 2.52 -10.58
CA GLU A 67 9.11 2.77 -9.25
C GLU A 67 9.49 1.61 -8.34
N CYS A 68 10.33 1.88 -7.34
CA CYS A 68 10.87 0.83 -6.46
C CYS A 68 10.09 0.75 -5.14
N PRO A 69 9.64 -0.45 -4.73
CA PRO A 69 9.05 -0.62 -3.41
C PRO A 69 10.10 -0.51 -2.31
N ALA A 70 9.62 -0.43 -1.07
CA ALA A 70 10.42 -0.54 0.15
C ALA A 70 11.41 -1.72 0.08
N GLY A 71 12.64 -1.50 0.57
CA GLY A 71 13.75 -2.45 0.45
C GLY A 71 14.59 -2.34 -0.82
N TRP A 72 14.15 -1.57 -1.83
CA TRP A 72 14.80 -1.44 -3.13
C TRP A 72 14.97 0.02 -3.55
N ALA A 73 16.00 0.30 -4.33
CA ALA A 73 16.30 1.63 -4.86
C ALA A 73 17.16 1.54 -6.13
N GLY A 74 17.52 2.70 -6.66
CA GLY A 74 18.32 2.82 -7.88
C GLY A 74 17.45 2.90 -9.14
N PRO A 75 18.07 3.19 -10.29
CA PRO A 75 17.35 3.41 -11.54
C PRO A 75 16.62 2.18 -12.08
N ASP A 76 17.06 0.98 -11.68
CA ASP A 76 16.53 -0.33 -12.08
C ASP A 76 15.92 -1.11 -10.90
N CYS A 77 15.81 -0.52 -9.71
CA CYS A 77 15.45 -1.22 -8.46
C CYS A 77 16.37 -2.41 -8.09
N GLY A 78 17.59 -2.47 -8.62
CA GLY A 78 18.58 -3.51 -8.33
C GLY A 78 19.39 -3.26 -7.04
N LYS A 79 19.42 -2.01 -6.55
CA LYS A 79 20.13 -1.65 -5.32
C LYS A 79 19.26 -1.96 -4.10
N ARG A 80 19.79 -2.72 -3.15
CA ARG A 80 19.13 -2.94 -1.86
C ARG A 80 19.14 -1.64 -1.03
N HIS A 81 17.97 -1.26 -0.56
CA HIS A 81 17.74 -0.11 0.32
C HIS A 81 16.98 -0.57 1.55
N LYS A 82 17.67 -1.41 2.35
CA LYS A 82 17.10 -2.01 3.54
C LYS A 82 16.83 -0.95 4.62
N ARG A 83 15.78 -1.18 5.39
CA ARG A 83 15.46 -0.52 6.65
C ARG A 83 15.38 -1.60 7.76
N PRO A 84 16.52 -2.19 8.18
CA PRO A 84 16.53 -3.10 9.31
C PRO A 84 15.88 -2.48 10.54
N CYS A 85 15.23 -3.35 11.30
CA CYS A 85 14.67 -3.10 12.62
C CYS A 85 15.73 -2.42 13.48
N ALA A 86 15.43 -1.20 13.95
CA ALA A 86 16.43 -0.33 14.53
C ALA A 86 16.29 -0.25 16.05
N ALA A 87 17.40 -0.09 16.76
CA ALA A 87 17.36 0.23 18.19
C ALA A 87 17.28 1.75 18.48
N ASN A 88 17.36 2.58 17.43
CA ASN A 88 17.27 4.04 17.49
C ASN A 88 16.37 4.62 16.40
N THR A 89 15.83 5.82 16.63
CA THR A 89 15.12 6.60 15.61
C THR A 89 16.11 7.21 14.61
N ARG A 90 15.71 7.38 13.35
CA ARG A 90 16.48 8.18 12.38
C ARG A 90 16.22 9.66 12.64
N GLY A 91 17.28 10.48 12.67
CA GLY A 91 17.18 11.95 12.69
C GLY A 91 16.67 12.51 11.36
N CYS A 92 16.14 13.74 11.39
CA CYS A 92 15.59 14.43 10.22
C CYS A 92 16.65 14.86 9.20
N ASP A 93 17.91 14.90 9.62
CA ASP A 93 19.08 15.47 8.97
C ASP A 93 19.88 14.46 8.14
N GLU A 94 19.38 13.23 7.98
CA GLU A 94 19.99 12.14 7.20
C GLU A 94 21.46 11.80 7.54
N ALA A 95 22.12 12.49 8.48
CA ALA A 95 23.53 12.30 8.82
C ALA A 95 23.86 10.90 9.37
N GLY A 96 22.83 10.10 9.69
CA GLY A 96 22.90 8.65 9.85
C GLY A 96 21.97 7.93 8.86
N GLN A 97 22.30 7.94 7.56
CA GLN A 97 21.51 7.23 6.54
C GLN A 97 21.49 5.71 6.76
N GLU A 98 22.50 5.17 7.44
CA GLU A 98 22.58 3.75 7.78
C GLU A 98 21.69 3.44 8.99
N PRO A 99 20.61 2.65 8.81
CA PRO A 99 19.79 2.22 9.94
C PRO A 99 20.64 1.39 10.90
N LEU A 100 20.66 1.81 12.17
CA LEU A 100 21.31 1.13 13.28
C LEU A 100 20.53 -0.14 13.66
N GLY A 101 20.66 -1.18 12.83
CA GLY A 101 20.13 -2.51 13.06
C GLY A 101 21.24 -3.54 12.92
N HIS A 102 21.45 -4.34 13.96
CA HIS A 102 22.47 -5.39 13.97
C HIS A 102 21.85 -6.73 13.59
N ILE A 103 21.19 -6.83 12.43
CA ILE A 103 20.54 -8.10 12.06
C ILE A 103 21.49 -9.03 11.30
N ASP A 104 21.38 -10.33 11.55
CA ASP A 104 22.02 -11.35 10.72
C ASP A 104 21.32 -11.51 9.36
N ALA A 105 21.82 -12.42 8.52
CA ALA A 105 21.23 -12.72 7.22
C ALA A 105 19.79 -13.25 7.29
N ASN A 106 19.38 -13.80 8.44
CA ASN A 106 18.03 -14.28 8.70
C ASN A 106 17.14 -13.24 9.39
N GLY A 107 17.63 -12.03 9.66
CA GLY A 107 16.87 -10.98 10.33
C GLY A 107 16.92 -10.99 11.86
N ARG A 108 17.76 -11.81 12.50
CA ARG A 108 17.86 -11.85 13.97
C ARG A 108 18.72 -10.73 14.51
N ASP A 109 18.25 -10.03 15.55
CA ASP A 109 19.03 -9.00 16.26
C ASP A 109 20.24 -9.63 16.98
N LEU A 110 21.45 -9.31 16.50
CA LEU A 110 22.74 -9.73 17.02
C LEU A 110 23.17 -8.92 18.25
N ASN A 111 22.51 -7.80 18.54
CA ASN A 111 22.82 -6.97 19.70
C ASN A 111 21.58 -6.61 20.53
N PRO A 112 20.87 -7.62 21.07
CA PRO A 112 19.61 -7.43 21.77
C PRO A 112 19.76 -6.70 23.11
N MET A 113 20.98 -6.43 23.57
CA MET A 113 21.27 -5.73 24.82
C MET A 113 21.53 -4.23 24.62
N TRP A 114 21.74 -3.77 23.39
CA TRP A 114 22.14 -2.38 23.13
C TRP A 114 20.97 -1.48 22.73
N GLY A 115 20.96 -0.21 23.12
CA GLY A 115 19.97 0.78 22.68
C GLY A 115 18.58 0.62 23.30
N ALA A 116 17.66 1.51 22.92
CA ALA A 116 16.32 1.58 23.51
C ALA A 116 15.28 0.74 22.73
N ALA A 117 14.04 0.71 23.24
CA ALA A 117 12.90 0.23 22.47
C ALA A 117 12.57 1.23 21.36
N THR A 118 12.47 0.76 20.13
CA THR A 118 11.76 1.46 19.05
C THR A 118 10.58 0.59 18.61
N GLN A 119 9.67 1.16 17.84
CA GLN A 119 8.52 0.41 17.32
C GLN A 119 8.93 -0.74 16.37
N SER A 120 10.03 -0.58 15.63
CA SER A 120 10.48 -1.62 14.68
C SER A 120 11.45 -2.62 15.28
N ARG A 121 11.98 -2.40 16.50
CA ARG A 121 12.95 -3.31 17.12
C ARG A 121 12.36 -4.71 17.33
N CYS A 122 13.14 -5.75 17.06
CA CYS A 122 12.61 -7.10 16.91
C CYS A 122 13.32 -8.17 17.75
N SER A 123 12.54 -8.92 18.53
CA SER A 123 12.96 -10.10 19.32
C SER A 123 12.81 -11.41 18.54
N GLY A 124 12.21 -11.37 17.36
CA GLY A 124 12.07 -12.50 16.45
C GLY A 124 12.85 -12.25 15.16
N ILE A 125 12.21 -12.46 14.03
CA ILE A 125 12.79 -12.24 12.70
C ILE A 125 12.37 -10.86 12.17
N CYS A 126 13.36 -10.01 11.92
CA CYS A 126 13.16 -8.75 11.23
C CYS A 126 13.03 -8.96 9.72
N ASP A 127 11.97 -8.45 9.12
CA ASP A 127 11.91 -8.16 7.69
C ASP A 127 12.54 -6.78 7.45
N PRO A 128 13.76 -6.72 6.88
CA PRO A 128 14.48 -5.47 6.73
C PRO A 128 14.00 -4.65 5.54
N ASP A 129 13.07 -5.13 4.72
CA ASP A 129 12.54 -4.33 3.61
C ASP A 129 11.49 -3.35 4.07
N ILE A 130 10.70 -3.74 5.08
CA ILE A 130 9.61 -2.93 5.63
C ILE A 130 9.77 -2.60 7.12
N ALA A 131 10.86 -3.05 7.76
CA ALA A 131 11.15 -2.87 9.18
C ALA A 131 10.08 -3.49 10.10
N MET A 132 9.55 -4.65 9.73
CA MET A 132 8.52 -5.37 10.49
C MET A 132 9.10 -6.57 11.24
N CYS A 133 8.60 -6.81 12.44
CA CYS A 133 9.03 -7.92 13.28
C CYS A 133 8.02 -9.06 13.24
N TRP A 134 8.54 -10.28 13.09
CA TRP A 134 7.75 -11.49 13.04
C TRP A 134 8.24 -12.53 14.04
N CYS A 135 7.36 -13.44 14.44
CA CYS A 135 7.73 -14.59 15.27
C CYS A 135 8.87 -15.41 14.66
N ASP A 136 9.77 -15.91 15.52
CA ASP A 136 10.79 -16.91 15.16
C ASP A 136 10.40 -18.28 15.76
N SER A 137 9.53 -19.01 15.08
CA SER A 137 9.01 -20.30 15.54
C SER A 137 8.66 -21.24 14.40
N GLU A 138 8.55 -22.53 14.71
CA GLU A 138 8.28 -23.58 13.73
C GLU A 138 6.89 -23.47 13.10
N LYS A 139 5.82 -23.25 13.89
CA LYS A 139 4.43 -23.27 13.38
C LYS A 139 3.88 -21.89 12.97
N TYR A 140 4.28 -20.83 13.65
CA TYR A 140 3.73 -19.48 13.43
C TYR A 140 4.81 -18.42 13.14
N GLY A 141 6.06 -18.83 12.92
CA GLY A 141 7.15 -17.92 12.62
C GLY A 141 7.27 -17.51 11.16
N TYR A 142 8.02 -16.46 10.90
CA TYR A 142 8.34 -16.03 9.53
C TYR A 142 9.31 -16.99 8.85
N ILE A 143 9.04 -17.32 7.60
CA ILE A 143 9.91 -18.10 6.73
C ILE A 143 10.14 -17.25 5.47
N PRO A 144 11.34 -16.69 5.26
CA PRO A 144 11.63 -15.88 4.08
C PRO A 144 11.50 -16.68 2.79
N ALA A 145 11.50 -15.98 1.66
CA ALA A 145 11.70 -16.62 0.37
C ALA A 145 13.07 -17.33 0.35
N PRO A 146 13.22 -18.46 -0.36
CA PRO A 146 14.50 -19.14 -0.50
C PRO A 146 15.62 -18.21 -1.03
N ASN A 147 16.85 -18.49 -0.61
CA ASN A 147 18.01 -17.76 -1.13
C ASN A 147 18.11 -17.93 -2.65
N GLY A 148 18.32 -16.82 -3.36
CA GLY A 148 18.39 -16.80 -4.83
C GLY A 148 17.03 -16.74 -5.54
N SER A 149 15.91 -16.68 -4.80
CA SER A 149 14.61 -16.36 -5.40
C SER A 149 14.63 -14.97 -6.07
N ALA A 150 13.79 -14.81 -7.08
CA ALA A 150 13.64 -13.53 -7.78
C ALA A 150 13.35 -12.39 -6.79
N PRO A 151 13.88 -11.18 -7.01
CA PRO A 151 13.56 -10.00 -6.22
C PRO A 151 12.05 -9.82 -6.03
N GLY A 152 11.63 -9.52 -4.80
CA GLY A 152 10.21 -9.34 -4.47
C GLY A 152 9.39 -10.62 -4.30
N THR A 153 10.01 -11.81 -4.42
CA THR A 153 9.34 -13.08 -4.11
C THR A 153 8.79 -13.04 -2.67
N PRO A 154 7.49 -13.28 -2.47
CA PRO A 154 6.90 -13.28 -1.13
C PRO A 154 7.53 -14.34 -0.21
N PRO A 155 7.50 -14.14 1.12
CA PRO A 155 7.94 -15.17 2.05
C PRO A 155 7.08 -16.44 1.90
N ILE A 156 7.70 -17.60 2.14
CA ILE A 156 6.97 -18.88 2.19
C ILE A 156 5.88 -18.82 3.27
N ARG A 157 6.19 -18.15 4.39
CA ARG A 157 5.23 -17.87 5.45
C ARG A 157 5.54 -16.53 6.08
N ARG A 158 4.55 -15.64 6.14
CA ARG A 158 4.68 -14.35 6.81
C ARG A 158 4.70 -14.51 8.35
N GLY A 159 3.95 -15.46 8.89
CA GLY A 159 3.91 -15.75 10.32
C GLY A 159 3.16 -14.68 11.13
N ARG A 160 3.13 -14.84 12.46
CA ARG A 160 2.49 -13.89 13.37
C ARG A 160 3.39 -12.66 13.59
N PRO A 161 2.83 -11.44 13.51
CA PRO A 161 3.60 -10.24 13.75
C PRO A 161 3.87 -9.99 15.23
N MET A 162 4.91 -9.21 15.50
CA MET A 162 5.32 -8.78 16.84
C MET A 162 5.63 -7.27 16.88
N THR A 163 5.02 -6.46 16.01
CA THR A 163 5.45 -5.09 15.67
C THR A 163 5.20 -3.99 16.71
N THR A 164 4.95 -4.34 17.97
CA THR A 164 4.83 -3.37 19.07
C THR A 164 5.74 -3.77 20.24
N PRO A 165 6.21 -2.82 21.06
CA PRO A 165 6.94 -3.13 22.30
C PRO A 165 6.20 -4.10 23.23
N MET A 166 4.85 -4.05 23.22
CA MET A 166 3.94 -4.98 23.92
C MET A 166 3.99 -6.42 23.40
N CYS A 167 4.71 -6.67 22.32
CA CYS A 167 4.92 -7.97 21.71
C CYS A 167 6.39 -8.38 21.69
N GLN A 168 7.26 -7.55 22.25
CA GLN A 168 8.68 -7.83 22.36
C GLN A 168 8.99 -8.47 23.71
N THR A 169 9.87 -9.46 23.72
CA THR A 169 10.27 -10.10 24.98
C THR A 169 11.08 -9.12 25.82
N LYS A 170 10.95 -9.15 27.14
CA LYS A 170 11.78 -8.38 28.09
C LYS A 170 13.03 -9.14 28.55
N THR A 171 13.09 -10.43 28.25
CA THR A 171 14.24 -11.30 28.52
C THR A 171 14.63 -12.09 27.27
N LEU A 172 15.89 -12.52 27.23
CA LEU A 172 16.36 -13.57 26.33
C LEU A 172 15.88 -14.94 26.83
N LYS A 173 16.10 -15.99 26.02
CA LYS A 173 15.70 -17.36 26.34
C LYS A 173 16.34 -17.92 27.61
N ASP A 174 17.54 -17.47 27.94
CA ASP A 174 18.28 -17.84 29.15
C ASP A 174 17.83 -17.06 30.41
N GLY A 175 16.86 -16.16 30.28
CA GLY A 175 16.36 -15.30 31.36
C GLY A 175 17.12 -13.98 31.51
N THR A 176 18.17 -13.73 30.72
CA THR A 176 18.90 -12.45 30.73
C THR A 176 17.96 -11.30 30.39
N LYS A 177 17.91 -10.28 31.26
CA LYS A 177 17.02 -9.11 31.09
C LYS A 177 17.52 -8.17 30.01
N LYS A 178 16.64 -7.79 29.08
CA LYS A 178 16.88 -6.72 28.11
C LYS A 178 16.43 -5.37 28.67
N HIS A 179 16.94 -4.29 28.10
CA HIS A 179 16.53 -2.92 28.44
C HIS A 179 15.29 -2.44 27.69
N TRP A 180 14.62 -3.34 26.96
CA TRP A 180 13.48 -3.05 26.10
C TRP A 180 12.59 -4.31 25.97
N GLY A 181 11.39 -4.09 25.44
CA GLY A 181 10.33 -5.09 25.37
C GLY A 181 9.60 -5.25 26.69
N GLU A 182 8.34 -5.64 26.61
CA GLU A 182 7.42 -5.57 27.76
C GLU A 182 6.95 -6.95 28.22
N GLN A 183 7.01 -7.97 27.35
CA GLN A 183 6.43 -9.27 27.63
C GLN A 183 7.42 -10.25 28.24
N PRO A 184 7.02 -11.05 29.26
CA PRO A 184 7.74 -12.27 29.62
C PRO A 184 8.05 -13.13 28.39
N TYR A 185 9.20 -13.79 28.38
CA TYR A 185 9.59 -14.67 27.27
C TYR A 185 8.54 -15.76 27.04
N GLU A 186 7.97 -16.31 28.11
CA GLU A 186 6.96 -17.37 28.12
C GLU A 186 5.65 -16.95 27.43
N ASN A 187 5.25 -15.67 27.53
CA ASN A 187 4.05 -15.16 26.85
C ASN A 187 4.21 -15.16 25.33
N ILE A 188 5.45 -15.11 24.83
CA ILE A 188 5.74 -15.06 23.41
C ILE A 188 6.15 -16.44 22.88
N TYR A 189 7.14 -17.07 23.50
CA TYR A 189 7.79 -18.28 23.02
C TYR A 189 7.59 -19.51 23.92
N GLY A 190 6.82 -19.39 25.01
CA GLY A 190 6.44 -20.55 25.83
C GLY A 190 5.43 -21.47 25.11
N PRO A 191 5.10 -22.64 25.68
CA PRO A 191 4.18 -23.60 25.07
C PRO A 191 2.79 -23.02 24.76
N ASN A 192 2.33 -22.05 25.56
CA ASN A 192 1.07 -21.33 25.38
C ASN A 192 1.28 -19.91 24.82
N GLY A 193 2.48 -19.61 24.30
CA GLY A 193 2.89 -18.27 23.88
C GLY A 193 2.42 -17.89 22.49
N TRP A 194 2.39 -16.58 22.22
CA TRP A 194 1.96 -15.97 20.96
C TRP A 194 2.56 -16.62 19.70
N CYS A 195 3.86 -16.92 19.71
CA CYS A 195 4.55 -17.48 18.56
C CYS A 195 4.43 -19.00 18.44
N VAL A 196 3.89 -19.72 19.43
CA VAL A 196 3.96 -21.19 19.47
C VAL A 196 2.58 -21.83 19.47
N ALA A 197 1.66 -21.29 20.28
CA ALA A 197 0.37 -21.90 20.51
C ALA A 197 -0.66 -21.48 19.46
N GLU A 198 -1.56 -22.40 19.09
CA GLU A 198 -2.68 -22.07 18.22
C GLU A 198 -3.61 -21.02 18.86
N LYS A 199 -3.93 -21.23 20.13
CA LYS A 199 -4.67 -20.29 20.98
C LYS A 199 -3.75 -19.78 22.09
N PRO A 200 -3.05 -18.66 21.87
CA PRO A 200 -2.08 -18.15 22.82
C PRO A 200 -2.77 -17.57 24.05
N MET A 201 -2.12 -17.68 25.21
CA MET A 201 -2.59 -17.09 26.46
C MET A 201 -2.55 -15.56 26.43
N TRP A 202 -1.65 -15.00 25.62
CA TRP A 202 -1.45 -13.59 25.42
C TRP A 202 -1.53 -13.27 23.93
N THR A 203 -2.32 -12.26 23.56
CA THR A 203 -2.46 -11.82 22.17
C THR A 203 -1.77 -10.50 21.92
N CYS A 204 -1.12 -10.41 20.78
CA CYS A 204 -0.50 -9.18 20.29
C CYS A 204 -1.51 -8.34 19.52
N PRO A 205 -1.44 -6.99 19.60
CA PRO A 205 -2.28 -6.13 18.77
C PRO A 205 -2.05 -6.39 17.27
N CYS A 206 -3.14 -6.62 16.53
CA CYS A 206 -3.08 -6.78 15.08
C CYS A 206 -3.06 -5.42 14.39
N ILE A 207 -1.86 -4.87 14.24
CA ILE A 207 -1.66 -3.52 13.70
C ILE A 207 -1.07 -3.51 12.28
N ILE A 208 -0.57 -4.62 11.75
CA ILE A 208 -0.04 -4.66 10.38
C ILE A 208 -1.18 -4.71 9.37
N ASP A 209 -1.04 -4.00 8.25
CA ASP A 209 -2.00 -4.05 7.15
C ASP A 209 -1.89 -5.35 6.34
N GLY A 210 -2.99 -5.82 5.77
CA GLY A 210 -3.05 -7.13 5.10
C GLY A 210 -3.01 -8.35 6.02
N LEU A 211 -3.15 -8.16 7.33
CA LEU A 211 -3.39 -9.22 8.30
C LEU A 211 -4.57 -8.86 9.20
N ASP A 212 -5.35 -9.87 9.57
CA ASP A 212 -6.40 -9.77 10.58
C ASP A 212 -6.60 -11.14 11.29
N GLY A 213 -7.70 -11.27 12.01
CA GLY A 213 -8.06 -12.44 12.80
C GLY A 213 -7.54 -12.35 14.23
N GLU A 214 -8.05 -13.23 15.09
CA GLU A 214 -7.74 -13.27 16.54
C GLU A 214 -6.23 -13.31 16.83
N THR A 215 -5.46 -13.99 15.96
CA THR A 215 -4.01 -14.17 16.09
C THR A 215 -3.20 -13.44 15.02
N CYS A 216 -3.81 -12.52 14.27
CA CYS A 216 -3.15 -11.68 13.27
C CYS A 216 -2.28 -12.44 12.24
N ASP A 217 -2.66 -13.67 11.93
CA ASP A 217 -2.00 -14.55 10.95
C ASP A 217 -2.92 -14.92 9.77
N GLN A 218 -4.12 -14.34 9.71
CA GLN A 218 -5.00 -14.46 8.56
C GLN A 218 -4.66 -13.38 7.54
N VAL A 219 -4.34 -13.79 6.31
CA VAL A 219 -4.06 -12.84 5.22
C VAL A 219 -5.38 -12.24 4.74
N VAL A 220 -5.43 -10.92 4.77
CA VAL A 220 -6.53 -10.11 4.23
C VAL A 220 -5.96 -9.13 3.20
N GLU A 221 -6.83 -8.43 2.50
CA GLU A 221 -6.45 -7.37 1.57
C GLU A 221 -5.66 -6.27 2.32
N SER A 222 -4.57 -5.79 1.72
CA SER A 222 -3.88 -4.58 2.18
C SER A 222 -4.44 -3.37 1.45
N PHE A 223 -4.35 -2.17 2.02
CA PHE A 223 -4.71 -0.98 1.27
C PHE A 223 -3.67 -0.68 0.18
N CYS A 224 -4.14 -0.39 -1.02
CA CYS A 224 -3.40 0.35 -2.05
C CYS A 224 -4.35 1.35 -2.73
N VAL A 225 -3.81 2.41 -3.33
CA VAL A 225 -4.66 3.37 -4.07
C VAL A 225 -5.40 2.62 -5.20
N ASN A 226 -6.72 2.77 -5.23
CA ASN A 226 -7.67 2.10 -6.12
C ASN A 226 -7.57 0.57 -6.14
N GLN A 227 -6.96 -0.05 -5.12
CA GLN A 227 -6.53 -1.46 -5.14
C GLN A 227 -5.86 -1.85 -6.46
N CYS A 228 -4.89 -1.02 -6.87
CA CYS A 228 -4.11 -1.21 -8.09
C CYS A 228 -4.98 -1.29 -9.34
N SER A 229 -6.15 -0.63 -9.32
CA SER A 229 -7.14 -0.60 -10.40
C SER A 229 -7.57 -1.99 -10.91
N GLY A 230 -7.31 -3.05 -10.13
CA GLY A 230 -7.51 -4.45 -10.54
C GLY A 230 -6.49 -4.99 -11.55
N HIS A 231 -5.38 -4.28 -11.78
CA HIS A 231 -4.29 -4.61 -12.72
C HIS A 231 -2.94 -4.75 -12.02
N GLY A 232 -2.96 -5.18 -10.77
CA GLY A 232 -1.76 -5.48 -10.01
C GLY A 232 -2.06 -6.27 -8.74
N THR A 233 -1.02 -6.49 -7.96
CA THR A 233 -1.08 -7.03 -6.59
C THR A 233 -0.70 -5.94 -5.62
N CYS A 234 -1.51 -5.75 -4.57
CA CYS A 234 -1.21 -4.78 -3.53
C CYS A 234 -0.14 -5.33 -2.56
N ASN A 235 0.88 -4.52 -2.29
CA ASN A 235 1.92 -4.81 -1.31
C ASN A 235 2.07 -3.63 -0.34
N LEU A 236 1.25 -3.61 0.72
CA LEU A 236 1.28 -2.61 1.79
C LEU A 236 1.28 -1.15 1.29
N GLY A 237 0.43 -0.83 0.32
CA GLY A 237 0.34 0.51 -0.27
C GLY A 237 1.12 0.71 -1.58
N PHE A 238 2.00 -0.23 -1.95
CA PHE A 238 2.65 -0.24 -3.26
C PHE A 238 1.95 -1.19 -4.22
N CYS A 239 1.65 -0.72 -5.41
CA CYS A 239 1.05 -1.54 -6.46
C CYS A 239 2.10 -2.19 -7.36
N MET A 240 2.22 -3.52 -7.25
CA MET A 240 3.02 -4.34 -8.16
C MET A 240 2.16 -4.62 -9.40
N CYS A 241 2.34 -3.82 -10.45
CA CYS A 241 1.46 -3.89 -11.61
C CYS A 241 1.69 -5.14 -12.45
N ASP A 242 0.61 -5.63 -13.05
CA ASP A 242 0.65 -6.70 -14.03
C ASP A 242 1.44 -6.24 -15.27
N LYS A 243 1.90 -7.21 -16.06
CA LYS A 243 2.70 -6.92 -17.26
C LYS A 243 2.01 -5.91 -18.18
N GLY A 244 2.73 -4.82 -18.46
CA GLY A 244 2.26 -3.75 -19.35
C GLY A 244 1.31 -2.75 -18.70
N TRP A 245 0.98 -2.91 -17.42
CA TRP A 245 0.28 -1.92 -16.61
C TRP A 245 1.27 -1.11 -15.77
N TYR A 246 0.96 0.16 -15.53
CA TYR A 246 1.80 1.09 -14.77
C TYR A 246 0.98 2.27 -14.21
N GLY A 247 1.69 3.21 -13.58
CA GLY A 247 1.10 4.26 -12.75
C GLY A 247 1.07 3.82 -11.29
N HIS A 248 0.96 4.78 -10.36
CA HIS A 248 1.00 4.49 -8.92
C HIS A 248 -0.13 3.54 -8.46
N ASP A 249 -1.21 3.46 -9.25
CA ASP A 249 -2.39 2.63 -9.03
C ASP A 249 -2.66 1.64 -10.17
N CYS A 250 -1.67 1.35 -11.02
CA CYS A 250 -1.77 0.46 -12.19
C CYS A 250 -2.93 0.75 -13.16
N SER A 251 -3.43 1.99 -13.22
CA SER A 251 -4.53 2.36 -14.10
C SER A 251 -4.10 2.67 -15.54
N ARG A 252 -2.80 2.72 -15.83
CA ARG A 252 -2.27 3.06 -17.16
C ARG A 252 -1.75 1.82 -17.87
N LYS A 253 -2.02 1.70 -19.17
CA LYS A 253 -1.52 0.61 -20.03
C LYS A 253 -0.45 1.12 -21.00
N VAL A 254 0.58 0.33 -21.25
CA VAL A 254 1.62 0.61 -22.27
C VAL A 254 0.98 0.70 -23.66
N ALA A 255 1.53 1.57 -24.51
CA ALA A 255 1.09 1.72 -25.89
C ALA A 255 1.24 0.42 -26.70
N GLY A 256 0.30 0.18 -27.62
CA GLY A 256 0.35 -0.99 -28.51
C GLY A 256 -0.02 -2.32 -27.85
N GLN A 257 -0.32 -2.34 -26.55
CA GLN A 257 -0.84 -3.54 -25.87
C GLN A 257 -2.37 -3.52 -25.76
N PRO A 258 -3.03 -4.68 -25.72
CA PRO A 258 -4.47 -4.74 -25.46
C PRO A 258 -4.79 -4.24 -24.05
N LEU A 259 -5.99 -3.69 -23.87
CA LEU A 259 -6.53 -3.33 -22.56
C LEU A 259 -7.31 -4.54 -22.03
N GLU A 260 -6.73 -5.24 -21.06
CA GLU A 260 -7.42 -6.32 -20.36
C GLU A 260 -8.43 -5.74 -19.35
N PRO A 261 -9.52 -6.46 -19.04
CA PRO A 261 -10.51 -5.98 -18.08
C PRO A 261 -9.97 -6.00 -16.65
N SER A 262 -10.35 -4.99 -15.85
CA SER A 262 -10.04 -4.93 -14.42
C SER A 262 -10.63 -6.11 -13.65
N ARG A 263 -9.90 -6.58 -12.63
CA ARG A 263 -10.40 -7.58 -11.66
C ARG A 263 -11.40 -7.02 -10.64
N ILE A 264 -11.53 -5.70 -10.51
CA ILE A 264 -12.38 -5.06 -9.49
C ILE A 264 -13.85 -5.52 -9.55
N PRO A 265 -14.52 -5.60 -10.71
CA PRO A 265 -15.93 -6.00 -10.76
C PRO A 265 -16.20 -7.42 -10.24
N ALA A 266 -15.21 -8.32 -10.35
CA ALA A 266 -15.31 -9.69 -9.82
C ALA A 266 -15.08 -9.73 -8.29
N ALA A 267 -14.30 -8.79 -7.75
CA ALA A 267 -14.03 -8.66 -6.33
C ALA A 267 -15.14 -7.86 -5.63
N LYS A 268 -16.24 -8.54 -5.26
CA LYS A 268 -17.43 -7.90 -4.64
C LYS A 268 -17.14 -6.99 -3.44
N HIS A 269 -16.12 -7.32 -2.65
CA HIS A 269 -15.71 -6.54 -1.48
C HIS A 269 -14.97 -5.24 -1.85
N LEU A 270 -14.38 -5.17 -3.05
CA LEU A 270 -13.70 -4.00 -3.62
C LEU A 270 -14.63 -3.14 -4.45
N SER A 271 -15.51 -3.75 -5.26
CA SER A 271 -16.38 -3.04 -6.21
C SER A 271 -17.36 -2.04 -5.56
N GLN A 272 -17.50 -2.07 -4.24
CA GLN A 272 -18.32 -1.13 -3.47
C GLN A 272 -17.60 0.19 -3.18
N VAL A 273 -16.26 0.20 -3.19
CA VAL A 273 -15.43 1.32 -2.71
C VAL A 273 -14.40 1.79 -3.73
N VAL A 274 -13.93 0.90 -4.61
CA VAL A 274 -13.00 1.23 -5.68
C VAL A 274 -13.60 0.91 -7.04
N ARG A 275 -13.21 1.70 -8.05
CA ARG A 275 -13.59 1.54 -9.44
C ARG A 275 -12.37 1.76 -10.32
N GLU A 276 -12.33 1.08 -11.45
CA GLU A 276 -11.37 1.42 -12.50
C GLU A 276 -11.64 2.85 -12.98
N PRO A 277 -10.60 3.73 -13.04
CA PRO A 277 -10.79 5.09 -13.51
C PRO A 277 -11.33 5.10 -14.94
N GLN A 278 -12.34 5.92 -15.23
CA GLN A 278 -12.91 5.97 -16.59
C GLN A 278 -11.89 6.38 -17.66
N ALA A 279 -10.83 7.09 -17.26
CA ALA A 279 -9.70 7.45 -18.12
C ALA A 279 -8.89 6.23 -18.62
N ALA A 280 -8.99 5.07 -17.96
CA ALA A 280 -8.31 3.83 -18.34
C ALA A 280 -9.08 3.01 -19.39
N LEU A 281 -10.32 3.36 -19.69
CA LEU A 281 -11.18 2.62 -20.61
C LEU A 281 -10.98 3.07 -22.06
N GLU A 282 -10.68 2.13 -22.96
CA GLU A 282 -10.76 2.34 -24.41
C GLU A 282 -11.67 1.26 -25.06
N PRO A 283 -12.64 1.66 -25.91
CA PRO A 283 -13.04 3.04 -26.17
C PRO A 283 -13.62 3.72 -24.90
N PRO A 284 -13.62 5.06 -24.83
CA PRO A 284 -14.18 5.77 -23.69
C PRO A 284 -15.64 5.35 -23.44
N PRO A 285 -16.10 5.35 -22.17
CA PRO A 285 -17.44 4.87 -21.83
C PRO A 285 -18.57 5.75 -22.42
N ALA A 286 -18.25 6.97 -22.85
CA ALA A 286 -19.15 7.87 -23.56
C ALA A 286 -18.38 8.69 -24.62
N ALA A 287 -19.07 9.14 -25.66
CA ALA A 287 -18.48 9.98 -26.71
C ALA A 287 -18.08 11.38 -26.23
N THR A 288 -18.65 11.84 -25.12
CA THR A 288 -18.41 13.17 -24.55
C THR A 288 -18.32 13.11 -23.04
N ARG A 289 -17.63 14.07 -22.42
CA ARG A 289 -17.56 14.23 -20.96
C ARG A 289 -17.58 15.69 -20.53
N LYS A 290 -17.67 15.90 -19.22
CA LYS A 290 -17.81 17.22 -18.59
C LYS A 290 -16.48 17.71 -18.02
N ARG A 291 -16.32 19.03 -17.93
CA ARG A 291 -15.23 19.71 -17.23
C ARG A 291 -15.60 20.00 -15.77
N PRO A 292 -14.62 20.18 -14.86
CA PRO A 292 -13.18 20.19 -15.13
C PRO A 292 -12.59 18.80 -15.32
N LEU A 293 -11.48 18.75 -16.06
CA LEU A 293 -10.58 17.60 -16.13
C LEU A 293 -9.36 17.84 -15.25
N ILE A 294 -8.94 16.80 -14.53
CA ILE A 294 -7.85 16.86 -13.56
C ILE A 294 -6.79 15.86 -13.99
N TYR A 295 -5.60 16.34 -14.32
CA TYR A 295 -4.43 15.50 -14.48
C TYR A 295 -3.80 15.25 -13.12
N ILE A 296 -3.60 13.98 -12.76
CA ILE A 296 -3.00 13.58 -11.49
C ILE A 296 -1.59 13.10 -11.78
N TYR A 297 -0.60 13.68 -11.09
CA TYR A 297 0.79 13.26 -11.24
C TYR A 297 1.00 11.87 -10.66
N ASP A 298 1.61 10.99 -11.45
CA ASP A 298 2.25 9.77 -10.95
C ASP A 298 3.57 10.16 -10.28
N LEU A 299 3.53 10.41 -8.97
CA LEU A 299 4.74 10.70 -8.21
C LEU A 299 5.63 9.46 -8.08
N PRO A 300 6.96 9.64 -8.01
CA PRO A 300 7.86 8.54 -7.69
C PRO A 300 7.48 7.84 -6.38
N ALA A 301 7.72 6.52 -6.31
CA ALA A 301 7.40 5.66 -5.18
C ALA A 301 7.89 6.22 -3.83
N GLU A 302 9.05 6.87 -3.81
CA GLU A 302 9.62 7.50 -2.61
C GLU A 302 8.73 8.57 -1.97
N PHE A 303 7.85 9.22 -2.74
CA PHE A 303 6.99 10.32 -2.29
C PHE A 303 5.54 9.91 -2.06
N ASN A 304 5.07 8.77 -2.58
CA ASN A 304 3.69 8.33 -2.40
C ASN A 304 3.57 7.01 -1.61
N THR A 305 4.00 5.90 -2.19
CA THR A 305 3.61 4.54 -1.80
C THR A 305 4.62 3.89 -0.86
N ARG A 306 5.91 4.28 -0.93
CA ARG A 306 6.96 3.71 -0.07
C ARG A 306 6.72 4.00 1.41
N MET A 307 6.18 5.16 1.75
CA MET A 307 5.87 5.50 3.14
C MET A 307 4.71 4.65 3.69
N LEU A 308 3.75 4.28 2.84
CA LEU A 308 2.67 3.37 3.22
C LEU A 308 3.20 1.97 3.55
N GLN A 309 4.24 1.50 2.86
CA GLN A 309 4.86 0.19 3.14
C GLN A 309 5.60 0.13 4.49
N TYR A 310 6.02 1.28 5.01
CA TYR A 310 6.66 1.40 6.33
C TYR A 310 5.66 1.65 7.46
N ARG A 311 4.37 1.68 7.15
CA ARG A 311 3.33 1.96 8.13
C ARG A 311 3.20 0.78 9.10
N LEU A 312 3.35 1.09 10.40
CA LEU A 312 3.18 0.09 11.47
C LEU A 312 1.72 -0.20 11.79
N HIS A 313 0.85 0.81 11.71
CA HIS A 313 -0.55 0.74 12.11
C HIS A 313 -1.49 0.74 10.88
N ASN A 314 -2.32 -0.27 10.74
CA ASN A 314 -3.22 -0.49 9.60
C ASN A 314 -4.33 0.56 9.47
N ASP A 315 -4.50 1.42 10.46
CA ASP A 315 -5.39 2.59 10.48
C ASP A 315 -4.62 3.94 10.42
N GLY A 316 -3.30 3.92 10.31
CA GLY A 316 -2.49 5.13 10.16
C GLY A 316 -2.62 5.72 8.75
N CYS A 317 -2.82 7.04 8.64
CA CYS A 317 -2.77 7.81 7.38
C CYS A 317 -3.69 7.33 6.24
N MET A 318 -4.71 6.51 6.53
CA MET A 318 -5.50 5.82 5.50
C MET A 318 -6.96 5.80 5.91
N TYR A 319 -7.86 5.89 4.94
CA TYR A 319 -9.28 6.12 5.20
C TYR A 319 -10.11 4.84 5.24
N ARG A 320 -9.52 3.71 4.84
CA ARG A 320 -10.13 2.38 4.88
C ARG A 320 -9.08 1.31 5.13
N LYS A 321 -9.52 0.21 5.73
CA LYS A 321 -8.77 -1.04 5.91
C LYS A 321 -9.69 -2.23 5.63
N TYR A 322 -9.18 -3.43 5.78
CA TYR A 322 -9.93 -4.66 5.56
C TYR A 322 -10.00 -5.50 6.82
N ASN A 323 -11.15 -6.14 7.04
CA ASN A 323 -11.29 -7.11 8.11
C ASN A 323 -11.00 -8.55 7.63
N ASP A 324 -11.05 -9.51 8.56
CA ASP A 324 -10.93 -10.96 8.32
C ASP A 324 -11.85 -11.53 7.22
N ALA A 325 -12.99 -10.91 6.95
CA ALA A 325 -13.89 -11.25 5.85
C ALA A 325 -13.59 -10.51 4.53
N ASN A 326 -12.44 -9.82 4.45
CA ASN A 326 -12.09 -8.86 3.40
C ASN A 326 -13.12 -7.72 3.21
N GLY A 327 -13.96 -7.48 4.21
CA GLY A 327 -14.90 -6.37 4.22
C GLY A 327 -14.17 -5.04 4.43
N THR A 328 -14.55 -4.03 3.65
CA THR A 328 -13.97 -2.69 3.81
C THR A 328 -14.48 -2.04 5.10
N VAL A 329 -13.55 -1.64 5.96
CA VAL A 329 -13.83 -0.93 7.22
C VAL A 329 -13.34 0.51 7.09
N PRO A 330 -14.22 1.52 7.24
CA PRO A 330 -13.80 2.92 7.21
C PRO A 330 -12.97 3.26 8.46
N VAL A 331 -11.93 4.05 8.25
CA VAL A 331 -11.06 4.61 9.30
C VAL A 331 -11.42 6.09 9.44
N ASN A 332 -12.33 6.38 10.36
CA ASN A 332 -12.93 7.71 10.51
C ASN A 332 -12.51 8.46 11.77
N HIS A 333 -11.67 7.86 12.62
CA HIS A 333 -11.13 8.49 13.83
C HIS A 333 -9.89 9.35 13.57
N ASN A 334 -9.29 9.25 12.37
CA ASN A 334 -8.04 9.92 12.03
C ASN A 334 -8.23 10.90 10.86
N LEU A 335 -8.18 12.21 11.14
CA LEU A 335 -8.30 13.24 10.10
C LEU A 335 -7.10 13.27 9.14
N TYR A 336 -5.95 12.71 9.52
CA TYR A 336 -4.76 12.55 8.65
C TYR A 336 -4.95 11.50 7.54
N ALA A 337 -6.15 10.93 7.43
CA ALA A 337 -6.53 10.06 6.31
C ALA A 337 -7.21 10.82 5.16
N LEU A 338 -7.51 12.12 5.35
CA LEU A 338 -8.25 12.91 4.37
C LEU A 338 -7.48 13.06 3.06
N GLU A 339 -6.17 13.21 3.11
CA GLU A 339 -5.28 13.32 1.96
C GLU A 339 -5.37 12.05 1.09
N MET A 340 -5.27 10.87 1.71
CA MET A 340 -5.38 9.60 1.00
C MET A 340 -6.78 9.34 0.47
N TYR A 341 -7.82 9.72 1.22
CA TYR A 341 -9.20 9.65 0.73
C TYR A 341 -9.39 10.54 -0.51
N PHE A 342 -8.94 11.79 -0.43
CA PHE A 342 -9.09 12.76 -1.52
C PHE A 342 -8.30 12.32 -2.75
N HIS A 343 -7.07 11.83 -2.57
CA HIS A 343 -6.25 11.29 -3.64
C HIS A 343 -6.95 10.11 -4.34
N GLU A 344 -7.47 9.14 -3.59
CA GLU A 344 -8.15 7.97 -4.16
C GLU A 344 -9.49 8.33 -4.84
N VAL A 345 -10.28 9.23 -4.24
CA VAL A 345 -11.54 9.69 -4.86
C VAL A 345 -11.28 10.42 -6.17
N LEU A 346 -10.29 11.33 -6.19
CA LEU A 346 -9.91 12.00 -7.43
C LEU A 346 -9.38 11.02 -8.47
N SER A 347 -8.56 10.05 -8.06
CA SER A 347 -7.89 9.14 -8.99
C SER A 347 -8.82 8.13 -9.66
N GLN A 348 -9.97 7.81 -9.07
CA GLN A 348 -11.01 7.00 -9.74
C GLN A 348 -12.17 7.82 -10.33
N SER A 349 -12.17 9.15 -10.15
CA SER A 349 -13.27 10.01 -10.59
C SER A 349 -13.38 10.12 -12.12
N GLU A 350 -14.58 10.51 -12.59
CA GLU A 350 -14.81 10.86 -14.01
C GLU A 350 -14.03 12.12 -14.46
N HIS A 351 -13.51 12.89 -13.50
CA HIS A 351 -12.71 14.08 -13.77
C HIS A 351 -11.26 13.73 -14.13
N ARG A 352 -10.75 12.55 -13.76
CA ARG A 352 -9.36 12.20 -14.05
C ARG A 352 -9.14 12.18 -15.57
N THR A 353 -8.02 12.77 -15.99
CA THR A 353 -7.48 12.57 -17.34
C THR A 353 -6.05 12.07 -17.28
N PHE A 354 -5.69 11.22 -18.23
CA PHE A 354 -4.30 10.79 -18.48
C PHE A 354 -3.59 11.66 -19.50
N ASN A 355 -4.29 12.59 -20.16
CA ASN A 355 -3.72 13.54 -21.10
C ASN A 355 -3.59 14.92 -20.45
N PRO A 356 -2.36 15.41 -20.19
CA PRO A 356 -2.16 16.70 -19.53
C PRO A 356 -2.58 17.88 -20.42
N GLU A 357 -2.59 17.74 -21.74
CA GLU A 357 -2.90 18.84 -22.68
C GLU A 357 -4.37 19.29 -22.66
N GLU A 358 -5.27 18.45 -22.13
CA GLU A 358 -6.70 18.78 -22.01
C GLU A 358 -7.13 19.08 -20.57
N ALA A 359 -6.21 19.02 -19.62
CA ALA A 359 -6.50 19.22 -18.21
C ALA A 359 -6.86 20.68 -17.91
N ASP A 360 -7.84 20.88 -17.03
CA ASP A 360 -8.16 22.17 -16.43
C ASP A 360 -7.31 22.42 -15.17
N PHE A 361 -7.04 21.35 -14.42
CA PHE A 361 -6.27 21.39 -13.18
C PHE A 361 -5.24 20.28 -13.15
N PHE A 362 -4.18 20.54 -12.37
CA PHE A 362 -3.13 19.58 -12.08
C PHE A 362 -3.12 19.31 -10.58
N TYR A 363 -3.16 18.04 -10.21
CA TYR A 363 -3.11 17.61 -8.81
C TYR A 363 -1.81 16.84 -8.56
N VAL A 364 -1.00 17.38 -7.65
CA VAL A 364 0.21 16.75 -7.12
C VAL A 364 -0.17 16.18 -5.75
N PRO A 365 -0.26 14.84 -5.60
CA PRO A 365 -0.72 14.21 -4.37
C PRO A 365 0.25 14.33 -3.20
#